data_AF-A0A319CIZ5-F1
#
_entry.id   AF-A0A319CIZ5-F1
#
_cell.length_a   1.000
_cell.length_b   1.000
_cell.length_c   1.000
_cell.angle_alpha   90.00
_cell.angle_beta   90.00
_cell.angle_gamma   90.00
#
_symmetry.space_group_name_H-M   'P 1'
#
loop_
_entity.id
_entity.type
_entity.pdbx_description
1 polymer ?
#
loop_
_entity_poly.entity_id
_entity_poly.type
_entity_poly.pdbx_seq_one_letter_code
_entity_poly.pdbx_strand_id
1 'polypeptide(L)'
;MEAKALHVNLPDDDVQTIESVLRFCYLQDYRQDDESLKLDPTEAVKEHLRVYLAADRLGITPLIDLAATRIIKWAQNGWSSKDFSGILQRIWSLVPPHQTILRDALVELLHQTLDTISLNQLERHSFWDVRISRSQYWSEKLKSMIKLLSI
;
A
#
# COMPACT_ATOMS: atom_id res chain seq x y z
N MET A 1 31.64 7.50 -17.97
CA MET A 1 31.31 8.89 -18.39
C MET A 1 30.14 8.81 -19.36
N GLU A 2 28.91 8.72 -18.85
CA GLU A 2 27.69 8.84 -19.67
C GLU A 2 27.27 10.31 -19.68
N ALA A 3 27.80 11.09 -20.62
CA ALA A 3 27.42 12.49 -20.79
C ALA A 3 27.26 12.84 -22.27
N LYS A 4 26.64 11.93 -23.06
CA LYS A 4 26.43 12.17 -24.49
C LYS A 4 25.21 11.49 -25.12
N ALA A 5 24.20 11.17 -24.31
CA ALA A 5 22.89 10.78 -24.83
C ALA A 5 21.86 11.80 -24.35
N LEU A 6 21.29 12.57 -25.28
CA LEU A 6 20.16 13.50 -25.04
C LEU A 6 18.83 12.77 -24.79
N HIS A 7 18.86 11.44 -24.77
CA HIS A 7 17.71 10.57 -24.63
C HIS A 7 18.04 9.49 -23.59
N VAL A 8 17.24 9.43 -22.53
CA VAL A 8 17.31 8.36 -21.52
C VAL A 8 16.15 7.42 -21.81
N ASN A 9 16.46 6.15 -22.12
CA ASN A 9 15.43 5.13 -22.19
C ASN A 9 15.01 4.79 -20.77
N LEU A 10 13.76 5.10 -20.45
CA LEU A 10 13.16 4.73 -19.18
C LEU A 10 12.77 3.24 -19.22
N PRO A 11 12.77 2.56 -18.06
CA PRO A 11 12.22 1.21 -17.95
C PRO A 11 10.75 1.14 -18.40
N ASP A 12 10.19 -0.07 -18.57
CA ASP A 12 8.81 -0.38 -19.02
C ASP A 12 7.67 0.20 -18.13
N ASP A 13 7.96 1.22 -17.33
CA ASP A 13 6.98 1.95 -16.54
C ASP A 13 6.07 2.79 -17.42
N ASP A 14 4.79 2.85 -17.04
CA ASP A 14 3.81 3.64 -17.75
C ASP A 14 4.10 5.15 -17.61
N VAL A 15 3.64 5.91 -18.59
CA VAL A 15 3.88 7.36 -18.70
C VAL A 15 3.47 8.10 -17.42
N GLN A 16 2.38 7.68 -16.77
CA GLN A 16 1.86 8.33 -15.57
C GLN A 16 2.79 8.09 -14.37
N THR A 17 3.28 6.86 -14.20
CA THR A 17 4.26 6.53 -13.15
C THR A 17 5.55 7.34 -13.32
N ILE A 18 6.04 7.47 -14.55
CA ILE A 18 7.21 8.32 -14.85
C ILE A 18 6.94 9.79 -14.55
N GLU A 19 5.76 10.30 -14.90
CA GLU A 19 5.37 11.67 -14.57
C GLU A 19 5.37 11.91 -13.07
N SER A 20 4.85 10.97 -12.28
CA SER A 20 4.91 11.02 -10.82
C SER A 20 6.35 11.06 -10.30
N VAL A 21 7.25 10.22 -10.83
CA VAL A 21 8.67 10.23 -10.45
C VAL A 21 9.31 11.58 -10.76
N LEU A 22 9.12 12.10 -11.98
CA LEU A 22 9.66 13.40 -12.38
C LEU A 22 9.12 14.53 -11.50
N ARG A 23 7.82 14.51 -11.24
CA ARG A 23 7.17 15.51 -10.38
C ARG A 23 7.77 15.50 -8.99
N PHE A 24 8.02 14.33 -8.42
CA PHE A 24 8.73 14.23 -7.14
C PHE A 24 10.15 14.83 -7.23
N CYS A 25 10.91 14.53 -8.29
CA CYS A 25 12.25 15.10 -8.44
C CYS A 25 12.25 16.64 -8.44
N TYR A 26 11.24 17.26 -9.05
CA TYR A 26 11.14 18.73 -9.13
C TYR A 26 10.45 19.38 -7.92
N LEU A 27 9.42 18.74 -7.36
CA LEU A 27 8.52 19.34 -6.37
C LEU A 27 8.62 18.69 -4.98
N GLN A 28 9.39 17.60 -4.84
CA GLN A 28 9.46 16.75 -3.65
C GLN A 28 8.11 16.12 -3.26
N ASP A 29 7.14 16.14 -4.19
CA ASP A 29 5.86 15.44 -4.12
C ASP A 29 5.43 15.04 -5.53
N TYR A 30 4.67 13.96 -5.66
CA TYR A 30 4.11 13.47 -6.91
C TYR A 30 2.58 13.51 -6.99
N ARG A 31 1.86 13.98 -5.96
CA ARG A 31 0.40 14.11 -5.99
C ARG A 31 -0.03 15.47 -6.53
N GLN A 32 -1.13 15.52 -7.30
CA GLN A 32 -1.92 16.75 -7.43
C GLN A 32 -2.84 16.88 -6.23
N ASP A 33 -2.67 17.95 -5.47
CA ASP A 33 -3.52 18.30 -4.34
C ASP A 33 -5.02 18.38 -4.74
N ASP A 34 -5.30 18.60 -6.03
CA ASP A 34 -6.65 18.75 -6.58
C ASP A 34 -7.29 17.47 -7.18
N GLU A 35 -6.51 16.44 -7.57
CA GLU A 35 -7.06 15.23 -8.21
C GLU A 35 -7.33 14.07 -7.25
N SER A 36 -6.77 14.15 -6.04
CA SER A 36 -7.01 13.18 -4.96
C SER A 36 -8.48 13.07 -4.53
N LEU A 37 -9.31 14.05 -4.93
CA LEU A 37 -10.75 14.08 -4.69
C LEU A 37 -11.57 13.36 -5.77
N LYS A 38 -10.95 12.85 -6.86
CA LYS A 38 -11.66 12.16 -7.96
C LYS A 38 -11.36 10.67 -8.08
N LEU A 39 -10.21 10.21 -7.61
CA LEU A 39 -9.81 8.81 -7.73
C LEU A 39 -10.42 7.95 -6.62
N ASP A 40 -10.93 6.79 -7.01
CA ASP A 40 -11.33 5.75 -6.06
C ASP A 40 -10.13 5.37 -5.18
N PRO A 41 -10.30 5.17 -3.85
CA PRO A 41 -9.22 4.81 -2.94
C PRO A 41 -8.39 3.59 -3.39
N THR A 42 -9.00 2.67 -4.14
CA THR A 42 -8.35 1.48 -4.71
C THR A 42 -7.40 1.85 -5.84
N GLU A 43 -7.79 2.80 -6.69
CA GLU A 43 -6.92 3.26 -7.79
C GLU A 43 -5.77 4.12 -7.26
N ALA A 44 -6.04 4.95 -6.24
CA ALA A 44 -5.00 5.75 -5.59
C ALA A 44 -3.89 4.88 -4.99
N VAL A 45 -4.22 3.79 -4.29
CA VAL A 45 -3.18 2.90 -3.74
C VAL A 45 -2.44 2.10 -4.82
N LYS A 46 -3.11 1.74 -5.93
CA LYS A 46 -2.44 1.12 -7.08
C LYS A 46 -1.41 2.05 -7.69
N GLU A 47 -1.74 3.33 -7.82
CA GLU A 47 -0.80 4.37 -8.26
C GLU A 47 0.39 4.47 -7.31
N HIS A 48 0.15 4.59 -6.00
CA HIS A 48 1.24 4.62 -5.00
C HIS A 48 2.14 3.38 -5.07
N LEU A 49 1.56 2.20 -5.32
CA LEU A 49 2.33 0.96 -5.50
C LEU A 49 3.18 0.98 -6.78
N ARG A 50 2.67 1.51 -7.90
CA ARG A 50 3.49 1.66 -9.12
C ARG A 50 4.66 2.61 -8.89
N VAL A 51 4.40 3.76 -8.26
CA VAL A 51 5.44 4.74 -7.91
C VAL A 51 6.47 4.13 -6.96
N TYR A 52 6.04 3.35 -5.97
CA TYR A 52 6.93 2.62 -5.07
C TYR A 52 7.88 1.70 -5.84
N LEU A 53 7.34 0.85 -6.73
CA LEU A 53 8.12 -0.09 -7.53
C LEU A 53 9.05 0.59 -8.54
N ALA A 54 8.64 1.73 -9.10
CA ALA A 54 9.47 2.52 -10.01
C ALA A 54 10.60 3.23 -9.25
N ALA A 55 10.29 3.84 -8.10
CA ALA A 55 11.27 4.49 -7.24
C ALA A 55 12.34 3.52 -6.75
N ASP A 56 11.95 2.30 -6.41
CA ASP A 56 12.87 1.23 -6.06
C ASP A 56 13.79 0.84 -7.22
N ARG A 57 13.21 0.59 -8.41
CA ARG A 57 13.99 0.29 -9.62
C ARG A 57 14.97 1.40 -9.99
N LEU A 58 14.62 2.66 -9.72
CA LEU A 58 15.46 3.83 -9.99
C LEU A 58 16.39 4.20 -8.82
N GLY A 59 16.29 3.52 -7.68
CA GLY A 59 17.11 3.81 -6.49
C GLY A 59 16.80 5.15 -5.81
N ILE A 60 15.58 5.67 -5.92
CA ILE A 60 15.18 6.97 -5.36
C ILE A 60 14.56 6.78 -3.97
N THR A 61 15.40 6.56 -2.95
CA THR A 61 14.96 6.24 -1.57
C THR A 61 13.91 7.21 -1.00
N PRO A 62 14.03 8.54 -1.11
CA PRO A 62 13.02 9.45 -0.57
C PRO A 62 11.62 9.26 -1.18
N LEU A 63 11.56 8.84 -2.45
CA LEU A 63 10.30 8.55 -3.14
C LEU A 63 9.73 7.19 -2.73
N ILE A 64 10.58 6.19 -2.49
CA ILE A 64 10.20 4.90 -1.89
C ILE A 64 9.50 5.15 -0.54
N ASP A 65 10.11 5.95 0.33
CA ASP A 65 9.58 6.25 1.67
C ASP A 65 8.24 7.01 1.60
N LEU A 66 8.14 7.99 0.70
CA LEU A 66 6.91 8.75 0.49
C LEU A 66 5.77 7.86 -0.02
N ALA A 67 6.06 7.00 -1.01
CA ALA A 67 5.08 6.07 -1.55
C ALA A 67 4.65 5.01 -0.52
N ALA A 68 5.60 4.46 0.26
CA ALA A 68 5.31 3.55 1.35
C ALA A 68 4.39 4.19 2.39
N THR A 69 4.71 5.42 2.82
CA THR A 69 3.90 6.18 3.78
C THR A 69 2.45 6.34 3.30
N ARG A 70 2.25 6.61 2.01
CA ARG A 70 0.92 6.76 1.40
C ARG A 70 0.15 5.44 1.35
N ILE A 71 0.81 4.33 1.03
CA ILE A 71 0.22 2.99 1.06
C ILE A 71 -0.20 2.61 2.49
N ILE A 72 0.67 2.85 3.48
CA ILE A 72 0.39 2.57 4.89
C ILE A 72 -0.79 3.42 5.36
N LYS A 73 -0.82 4.72 5.04
CA LYS A 73 -1.95 5.60 5.36
C LYS A 73 -3.25 5.12 4.73
N TRP A 74 -3.23 4.65 3.49
CA TRP A 74 -4.39 4.01 2.88
C TRP A 74 -4.82 2.77 3.67
N ALA A 75 -3.89 1.91 4.05
CA ALA A 75 -4.18 0.68 4.79
C ALA A 75 -4.82 0.97 6.16
N GLN A 76 -4.31 1.97 6.88
CA GLN A 76 -4.85 2.41 8.18
C GLN A 76 -6.31 2.89 8.07
N ASN A 77 -6.65 3.58 6.99
CA ASN A 77 -7.98 4.14 6.78
C ASN A 77 -8.94 3.18 6.06
N GLY A 78 -8.40 2.20 5.34
CA GLY A 78 -9.13 1.38 4.36
C GLY A 78 -9.21 -0.11 4.68
N TRP A 79 -8.70 -0.58 5.83
CA TRP A 79 -8.63 -2.01 6.16
C TRP A 79 -9.99 -2.73 6.14
N SER A 80 -11.08 -2.00 6.39
CA SER A 80 -12.45 -2.53 6.38
C SER A 80 -13.09 -2.59 4.98
N SER A 81 -12.39 -2.05 3.96
CA SER A 81 -12.83 -2.10 2.57
C SER A 81 -12.78 -3.51 2.01
N LYS A 82 -13.75 -3.84 1.15
CA LYS A 82 -13.79 -5.12 0.41
C LYS A 82 -12.54 -5.34 -0.46
N ASP A 83 -11.94 -4.25 -0.93
CA ASP A 83 -10.81 -4.28 -1.88
C ASP A 83 -9.46 -4.41 -1.16
N PHE A 84 -9.44 -4.25 0.17
CA PHE A 84 -8.22 -4.27 0.98
C PHE A 84 -7.42 -5.56 0.79
N SER A 85 -8.06 -6.74 0.93
CA SER A 85 -7.35 -8.02 0.80
C SER A 85 -6.73 -8.23 -0.58
N GLY A 86 -7.42 -7.82 -1.65
CA GLY A 86 -6.91 -7.99 -3.02
C GLY A 86 -5.70 -7.10 -3.28
N ILE A 87 -5.74 -5.86 -2.78
CA ILE A 87 -4.62 -4.93 -2.90
C ILE A 87 -3.44 -5.39 -2.04
N LEU A 88 -3.68 -5.82 -0.81
CA LEU A 88 -2.63 -6.30 0.10
C LEU A 88 -1.93 -7.54 -0.47
N GLN A 89 -2.67 -8.50 -1.02
CA GLN A 89 -2.11 -9.65 -1.72
C GLN A 89 -1.25 -9.21 -2.92
N ARG A 90 -1.71 -8.22 -3.67
CA ARG A 90 -0.96 -7.67 -4.81
C ARG A 90 0.33 -6.99 -4.37
N ILE A 91 0.29 -6.16 -3.33
CA ILE A 91 1.50 -5.55 -2.72
C ILE A 91 2.48 -6.68 -2.36
N TRP A 92 2.00 -7.72 -1.69
CA TRP A 92 2.85 -8.83 -1.27
C TRP A 92 3.48 -9.61 -2.43
N SER A 93 2.75 -9.75 -3.54
CA SER A 93 3.25 -10.45 -4.73
C SER A 93 4.28 -9.64 -5.54
N LEU A 94 4.26 -8.31 -5.43
CA LEU A 94 5.06 -7.41 -6.27
C LEU A 94 6.25 -6.79 -5.52
N VAL A 95 6.10 -6.50 -4.23
CA VAL A 95 7.19 -5.93 -3.43
C VAL A 95 8.20 -7.03 -3.13
N PRO A 96 9.47 -6.90 -3.52
CA PRO A 96 10.48 -7.93 -3.29
C PRO A 96 10.69 -8.24 -1.80
N PRO A 97 11.08 -9.48 -1.43
CA PRO A 97 11.26 -9.88 -0.04
C PRO A 97 12.43 -9.16 0.67
N HIS A 98 13.36 -8.57 -0.07
CA HIS A 98 14.47 -7.80 0.50
C HIS A 98 14.08 -6.36 0.89
N GLN A 99 12.89 -5.87 0.49
CA GLN A 99 12.34 -4.60 0.95
C GLN A 99 11.40 -4.85 2.11
N THR A 100 11.98 -4.97 3.30
CA THR A 100 11.24 -5.34 4.51
C THR A 100 10.42 -4.16 5.04
N ILE A 101 10.85 -2.90 4.87
CA ILE A 101 10.19 -1.72 5.47
C ILE A 101 8.68 -1.66 5.22
N LEU A 102 8.24 -1.78 3.95
CA LEU A 102 6.81 -1.72 3.63
C LEU A 102 6.06 -2.97 4.11
N ARG A 103 6.69 -4.15 4.00
CA ARG A 103 6.11 -5.42 4.44
C ARG A 103 5.96 -5.47 5.97
N ASP A 104 7.00 -5.07 6.70
CA ASP A 104 7.06 -5.00 8.15
C ASP A 104 6.01 -4.05 8.69
N ALA A 105 5.91 -2.83 8.13
CA ALA A 105 4.89 -1.86 8.52
C ALA A 105 3.46 -2.37 8.26
N LEU A 106 3.24 -3.09 7.16
CA LEU A 106 1.94 -3.70 6.88
C LEU A 106 1.65 -4.86 7.84
N VAL A 107 2.63 -5.70 8.16
CA VAL A 107 2.48 -6.78 9.16
C VAL A 107 2.14 -6.21 10.53
N GLU A 108 2.83 -5.16 10.95
CA GLU A 108 2.53 -4.47 12.21
C GLU A 108 1.10 -3.91 12.22
N LEU A 109 0.68 -3.27 11.14
CA LEU A 109 -0.69 -2.78 10.98
C LEU A 109 -1.72 -3.92 11.05
N LEU A 110 -1.43 -5.08 10.45
CA LEU A 110 -2.31 -6.25 10.52
C LEU A 110 -2.43 -6.77 11.95
N HIS A 111 -1.33 -6.84 12.71
CA HIS A 111 -1.37 -7.22 14.12
C HIS A 111 -2.21 -6.24 14.95
N GLN A 112 -1.97 -4.93 14.81
CA GLN A 112 -2.76 -3.89 15.53
C GLN A 112 -4.25 -3.96 15.20
N THR A 113 -4.59 -4.25 13.93
CA THR A 113 -5.98 -4.39 13.48
C THR A 113 -6.63 -5.63 14.10
N LEU A 114 -5.90 -6.75 14.16
CA LEU A 114 -6.39 -8.00 14.79
C LEU A 114 -6.59 -7.85 16.30
N ASP A 115 -5.69 -7.17 17.00
CA ASP A 115 -5.83 -6.90 18.43
C ASP A 115 -7.06 -6.02 18.70
N THR A 116 -7.25 -4.98 17.88
CA THR A 116 -8.42 -4.11 17.96
C THR A 116 -9.73 -4.89 17.72
N ILE A 117 -9.75 -5.79 16.74
CA ILE A 117 -10.92 -6.65 16.51
C ILE A 117 -11.16 -7.58 17.70
N SER A 118 -10.11 -8.19 18.24
CA SER A 118 -10.21 -9.14 19.36
C SER A 118 -10.71 -8.49 20.64
N LEU A 119 -10.26 -7.27 20.96
CA LEU A 119 -10.72 -6.50 22.11
C LEU A 119 -12.20 -6.07 21.94
N ASN A 120 -12.59 -5.64 20.75
CA ASN A 120 -13.98 -5.25 20.47
C ASN A 120 -14.98 -6.42 20.56
N GLN A 121 -14.52 -7.67 20.38
CA GLN A 121 -15.35 -8.88 20.55
C GLN A 121 -15.62 -9.22 22.02
N LEU A 122 -14.71 -8.87 22.93
CA LEU A 122 -14.86 -9.14 24.37
C LEU A 122 -15.82 -8.18 25.07
N GLU A 123 -16.04 -6.97 24.54
CA GLU A 123 -16.83 -5.94 25.24
C GLU A 123 -18.33 -5.91 24.92
N ARG A 124 -18.85 -6.53 23.86
CA ARG A 124 -20.25 -6.28 23.43
C ARG A 124 -21.00 -7.48 22.88
N HIS A 125 -21.56 -8.28 23.79
CA HIS A 125 -22.37 -9.46 23.51
C HIS A 125 -23.85 -9.19 23.11
N SER A 126 -24.26 -8.00 22.63
CA SER A 126 -25.70 -7.79 22.32
C SER A 126 -26.13 -6.82 21.22
N PHE A 127 -25.30 -6.38 20.26
CA PHE A 127 -25.79 -5.39 19.28
C PHE A 127 -25.29 -5.44 17.82
N TRP A 128 -24.51 -6.44 17.37
CA TRP A 128 -23.87 -6.35 16.02
C TRP A 128 -23.87 -7.62 15.17
N ASP A 129 -24.97 -8.36 15.06
CA ASP A 129 -25.01 -9.59 14.24
C ASP A 129 -24.66 -9.38 12.74
N VAL A 130 -24.89 -8.18 12.19
CA VAL A 130 -24.57 -7.88 10.78
C VAL A 130 -23.13 -7.38 10.59
N ARG A 131 -22.53 -6.69 11.57
CA ARG A 131 -21.12 -6.23 11.49
C ARG A 131 -20.13 -7.34 11.87
N ILE A 132 -20.53 -8.26 12.77
CA ILE A 132 -19.67 -9.36 13.23
C ILE A 132 -19.41 -10.38 12.13
N SER A 133 -20.40 -10.70 11.27
CA SER A 133 -20.16 -11.62 10.13
C SER A 133 -19.05 -11.14 9.18
N ARG A 134 -18.96 -9.83 8.92
CA ARG A 134 -17.83 -9.27 8.15
C ARG A 134 -16.55 -9.33 8.99
N SER A 135 -16.57 -8.88 10.24
CA SER A 135 -15.40 -8.88 11.12
C SER A 135 -14.75 -10.26 11.31
N GLN A 136 -15.55 -11.32 11.40
CA GLN A 136 -15.09 -12.68 11.65
C GLN A 136 -14.56 -13.34 10.36
N TYR A 137 -15.19 -13.08 9.21
CA TYR A 137 -14.62 -13.42 7.91
C TYR A 137 -13.26 -12.74 7.67
N TRP A 138 -13.16 -11.45 7.99
CA TRP A 138 -11.93 -10.69 7.82
C TRP A 138 -10.84 -11.07 8.82
N SER A 139 -11.17 -11.41 10.07
CA SER A 139 -10.17 -11.88 11.04
C SER A 139 -9.56 -13.22 10.63
N GLU A 140 -10.38 -14.18 10.18
CA GLU A 140 -9.89 -15.47 9.70
C GLU A 140 -9.09 -15.33 8.40
N LYS A 141 -9.50 -14.42 7.51
CA LYS A 141 -8.73 -14.10 6.30
C LYS A 141 -7.39 -13.43 6.62
N LEU A 142 -7.35 -12.49 7.57
CA LEU A 142 -6.12 -11.84 8.01
C LEU A 142 -5.17 -12.82 8.72
N LYS A 143 -5.69 -13.67 9.61
CA LYS A 143 -4.90 -14.75 10.23
C LYS A 143 -4.33 -15.71 9.18
N SER A 144 -5.14 -16.07 8.18
CA SER A 144 -4.69 -16.91 7.06
C SER A 144 -3.62 -16.21 6.23
N MET A 145 -3.76 -14.91 5.97
CA MET A 145 -2.73 -14.11 5.30
C MET A 145 -1.47 -14.09 6.15
N ILE A 146 -1.49 -13.65 7.40
CA ILE A 146 -0.30 -13.66 8.27
C ILE A 146 0.38 -15.03 8.29
N LYS A 147 -0.38 -16.13 8.40
CA LYS A 147 0.16 -17.49 8.37
C LYS A 147 0.82 -17.87 7.03
N LEU A 148 0.30 -17.39 5.90
CA LEU A 148 0.91 -17.53 4.57
C LEU A 148 2.15 -16.64 4.39
N LEU A 149 2.27 -15.57 5.18
CA LEU A 149 3.35 -14.59 5.08
C LEU A 149 4.48 -14.78 6.10
N SER A 150 4.30 -15.65 7.11
CA SER A 150 5.30 -16.03 8.12
C SER A 150 6.13 -17.29 7.78
N ILE A 151 6.24 -17.64 6.50
CA ILE A 151 7.09 -18.75 6.01
C ILE A 151 8.42 -18.20 5.48
#